data_AF-A0A942G248-F1
#
_entry.id   AF-A0A942G248-F1
#
_cell.length_a   1.000
_cell.length_b   1.000
_cell.length_c   1.000
_cell.angle_alpha   90.00
_cell.angle_beta   90.00
_cell.angle_gamma   90.00
#
_symmetry.space_group_name_H-M   'P 1'
#
loop_
_entity.id
_entity.type
_entity.pdbx_description
1 polymer ?
#
loop_
_entity_poly.entity_id
_entity_poly.type
_entity_poly.pdbx_seq_one_letter_code
_entity_poly.pdbx_strand_id
1 'polypeptide(L)'
;MSTRDTQHYRKLLNSNPTAAVGTPLAAAMIYSARHGSCEHADQTTDEYKQIVRSLLAAYGDSLSPIDDARKEFARVLPRLVKKEEKMEIVTNAAYLRSQLAPLYRQYPRQTSPQPAYIELNPGDRILQAEYNPEIGNAVPSRVWLNQSYRLSIPATLRGRVVADLLADPDILRLVEAVCSGHTTEWDGRNQRGYLTEAGAVALETLERNLTEDKFSEADHVWVQDVSDWLPTWELTPGKTLEQEAEMIERDAESIGVLLVGDVVEWLQDAEIEDRKRKLARSIKDHLKEVWGNKLNFFHSVFLEKDKDKPFFDR
;
A
#
# COMPACT_ATOMS: atom_id res chain seq x y z
N MET A 1 -29.31 2.98 29.71
CA MET A 1 -30.35 3.58 28.84
C MET A 1 -29.74 3.72 27.45
N SER A 2 -30.44 3.34 26.38
CA SER A 2 -29.90 3.40 25.02
C SER A 2 -29.83 4.86 24.54
N THR A 3 -28.62 5.31 24.18
CA THR A 3 -28.36 6.62 23.57
C THR A 3 -29.11 6.73 22.25
N ARG A 4 -29.85 7.83 22.05
CA ARG A 4 -30.60 8.09 20.81
C ARG A 4 -29.79 9.02 19.92
N ASP A 5 -29.32 8.49 18.81
CA ASP A 5 -28.53 9.21 17.81
C ASP A 5 -29.41 9.73 16.66
N THR A 6 -28.79 10.50 15.76
CA THR A 6 -29.46 11.06 14.57
C THR A 6 -30.08 9.97 13.67
N GLN A 7 -29.44 8.80 13.56
CA GLN A 7 -29.92 7.70 12.72
C GLN A 7 -31.18 7.05 13.30
N HIS A 8 -31.23 6.89 14.62
CA HIS A 8 -32.39 6.41 15.36
C HIS A 8 -33.62 7.27 15.08
N TYR A 9 -33.48 8.60 15.15
CA TYR A 9 -34.59 9.52 14.91
C TYR A 9 -35.01 9.58 13.44
N ARG A 10 -34.07 9.48 12.50
CA ARG A 10 -34.39 9.35 11.06
C ARG A 10 -35.20 8.09 10.78
N LYS A 11 -34.81 6.96 11.38
CA LYS A 11 -35.56 5.69 11.27
C LYS A 11 -36.97 5.84 11.85
N LEU A 12 -37.11 6.46 13.02
CA LEU A 12 -38.40 6.68 13.67
C LEU A 12 -39.37 7.51 12.81
N LEU A 13 -38.88 8.59 12.20
CA LEU A 13 -39.66 9.44 11.27
C LEU A 13 -40.09 8.72 9.99
N ASN A 14 -39.23 7.85 9.47
CA ASN A 14 -39.51 7.10 8.24
C ASN A 14 -40.51 5.96 8.49
N SER A 15 -40.44 5.32 9.66
CA SER A 15 -41.36 4.24 10.04
C SER A 15 -42.76 4.74 10.45
N ASN A 16 -42.93 6.03 10.77
CA ASN A 16 -44.20 6.58 11.28
C ASN A 16 -44.61 7.88 10.55
N PRO A 17 -44.92 7.84 9.24
CA PRO A 17 -45.10 9.04 8.42
C PRO A 17 -46.35 9.88 8.76
N THR A 18 -47.27 9.37 9.58
CA THR A 18 -48.51 10.07 9.96
C THR A 18 -48.60 10.39 11.46
N ALA A 19 -47.58 10.02 12.24
CA ALA A 19 -47.62 10.21 13.69
C ALA A 19 -47.32 11.68 14.06
N ALA A 20 -48.09 12.21 15.02
CA ALA A 20 -47.76 13.49 15.65
C ALA A 20 -46.53 13.32 16.55
N VAL A 21 -45.64 14.32 16.54
CA VAL A 21 -44.43 14.32 17.36
C VAL A 21 -44.57 15.43 18.39
N GLY A 22 -44.53 15.04 19.67
CA GLY A 22 -44.53 16.01 20.77
C GLY A 22 -43.27 16.88 20.76
N THR A 23 -43.39 18.13 21.19
CA THR A 23 -42.29 19.11 21.22
C THR A 23 -41.00 18.60 21.90
N PRO A 24 -41.04 17.84 23.02
CA PRO A 24 -39.83 17.28 23.61
C PRO A 24 -39.11 16.30 22.69
N LEU A 25 -39.86 15.48 21.93
CA LEU A 25 -39.26 14.54 20.99
C LEU A 25 -38.65 15.29 19.80
N ALA A 26 -39.35 16.28 19.24
CA ALA A 26 -38.82 17.12 18.17
C ALA A 26 -37.56 17.90 18.62
N ALA A 27 -37.51 18.38 19.86
CA ALA A 27 -36.34 19.04 20.42
C ALA A 27 -35.15 18.10 20.54
N ALA A 28 -35.36 16.86 21.04
CA ALA A 28 -34.32 15.84 21.12
C ALA A 28 -33.79 15.45 19.73
N MET A 29 -34.65 15.43 18.72
CA MET A 29 -34.25 15.21 17.32
C MET A 29 -33.36 16.34 16.81
N ILE A 30 -33.76 17.61 16.99
CA ILE A 30 -32.94 18.75 16.55
C ILE A 30 -31.61 18.82 17.32
N TYR A 31 -31.63 18.55 18.62
CA TYR A 31 -30.43 18.53 19.45
C TYR A 31 -29.48 17.41 19.03
N SER A 32 -29.99 16.19 18.87
CA SER A 32 -29.17 15.06 18.38
C SER A 32 -28.65 15.27 16.97
N ALA A 33 -29.42 15.93 16.10
CA ALA A 33 -28.90 16.34 14.80
C ALA A 33 -27.66 17.22 14.99
N ARG A 34 -27.71 18.25 15.83
CA ARG A 34 -26.58 19.17 16.06
C ARG A 34 -25.36 18.54 16.71
N HIS A 35 -25.58 17.64 17.67
CA HIS A 35 -24.54 17.15 18.59
C HIS A 35 -24.20 15.66 18.43
N GLY A 36 -24.80 14.98 17.46
CA GLY A 36 -24.63 13.55 17.19
C GLY A 36 -25.56 12.65 18.01
N SER A 37 -25.82 13.00 19.27
CA SER A 37 -26.72 12.27 20.17
C SER A 37 -27.48 13.22 21.12
N CYS A 38 -28.55 12.71 21.75
CA CYS A 38 -29.24 13.41 22.83
C CYS A 38 -29.49 12.43 23.98
N GLU A 39 -28.82 12.69 25.11
CA GLU A 39 -29.02 11.97 26.36
C GLU A 39 -29.98 12.72 27.28
N HIS A 40 -30.39 12.07 28.38
CA HIS A 40 -31.31 12.71 29.32
C HIS A 40 -30.70 13.94 30.01
N ALA A 41 -29.39 13.90 30.28
CA ALA A 41 -28.66 15.04 30.86
C ALA A 41 -28.72 16.28 29.95
N ASP A 42 -28.68 16.08 28.63
CA ASP A 42 -28.70 17.16 27.64
C ASP A 42 -30.00 17.97 27.66
N GLN A 43 -31.11 17.37 28.11
CA GLN A 43 -32.42 18.03 28.16
C GLN A 43 -32.47 19.18 29.17
N THR A 44 -31.47 19.26 30.05
CA THR A 44 -31.33 20.32 31.04
C THR A 44 -30.47 21.50 30.56
N THR A 45 -29.78 21.35 29.42
CA THR A 45 -28.91 22.39 28.84
C THR A 45 -29.72 23.60 28.37
N ASP A 46 -29.09 24.77 28.39
CA ASP A 46 -29.73 26.00 27.92
C ASP A 46 -30.03 25.96 26.42
N GLU A 47 -29.18 25.30 25.64
CA GLU A 47 -29.42 25.12 24.20
C GLU A 47 -30.65 24.24 23.94
N TYR A 48 -30.79 23.10 24.63
CA TYR A 48 -31.97 22.26 24.50
C TYR A 48 -33.25 23.01 24.89
N LYS A 49 -33.22 23.75 26.01
CA LYS A 49 -34.34 24.61 26.43
C LYS A 49 -34.66 25.68 25.39
N GLN A 50 -33.65 26.24 24.73
CA GLN A 50 -33.84 27.23 23.66
C GLN A 50 -34.49 26.61 22.42
N ILE A 51 -34.11 25.38 22.05
CA ILE A 51 -34.77 24.62 20.97
C ILE A 51 -36.25 24.38 21.32
N VAL A 52 -36.54 23.90 22.54
CA VAL A 52 -37.92 23.68 23.01
C VAL A 52 -38.74 24.98 22.94
N ARG A 53 -38.23 26.09 23.47
CA ARG A 53 -38.92 27.40 23.42
C ARG A 53 -39.18 27.85 21.99
N SER A 54 -38.23 27.64 21.09
CA SER A 54 -38.37 28.00 19.67
C SER A 54 -39.44 27.18 18.99
N LEU A 55 -39.50 25.87 19.27
CA LEU A 55 -40.53 24.97 18.75
C LEU A 55 -41.92 25.32 19.30
N LEU A 56 -42.04 25.56 20.61
CA LEU A 56 -43.30 25.99 21.23
C LEU A 56 -43.81 27.31 20.64
N ALA A 57 -42.91 28.28 20.42
CA ALA A 57 -43.28 29.57 19.85
C ALA A 57 -43.76 29.47 18.39
N ALA A 58 -43.19 28.53 17.62
CA ALA A 58 -43.51 28.38 16.20
C ALA A 58 -44.69 27.43 15.93
N TYR A 59 -44.88 26.40 16.77
CA TYR A 59 -45.81 25.30 16.48
C TYR A 59 -46.75 24.94 17.65
N GLY A 60 -46.63 25.60 18.81
CA GLY A 60 -47.39 25.25 20.00
C GLY A 60 -46.94 23.94 20.65
N ASP A 61 -47.83 23.30 21.42
CA ASP A 61 -47.52 22.11 22.22
C ASP A 61 -47.37 20.81 21.39
N SER A 62 -47.74 20.84 20.11
CA SER A 62 -47.67 19.68 19.22
C SER A 62 -47.34 20.10 17.79
N LEU A 63 -46.30 19.49 17.22
CA LEU A 63 -46.04 19.58 15.78
C LEU A 63 -46.97 18.61 15.06
N SER A 64 -47.95 19.17 14.34
CA SER A 64 -48.83 18.42 13.44
C SER A 64 -48.93 19.16 12.11
N PRO A 65 -48.67 18.51 10.96
CA PRO A 65 -48.20 17.13 10.75
C PRO A 65 -46.68 16.96 11.00
N ILE A 66 -46.20 15.71 10.97
CA ILE A 66 -44.77 15.33 11.05
C ILE A 66 -43.89 16.07 10.03
N ASP A 67 -44.49 16.63 8.99
CA ASP A 67 -43.84 17.45 7.98
C ASP A 67 -43.20 18.71 8.56
N ASP A 68 -43.78 19.30 9.61
CA ASP A 68 -43.16 20.45 10.30
C ASP A 68 -41.94 20.02 11.12
N ALA A 69 -42.02 18.88 11.80
CA ALA A 69 -40.88 18.29 12.49
C ALA A 69 -39.78 17.87 11.49
N ARG A 70 -40.16 17.28 10.35
CA ARG A 70 -39.24 16.96 9.25
C ARG A 70 -38.63 18.21 8.65
N LYS A 71 -39.39 19.30 8.48
CA LYS A 71 -38.92 20.56 7.93
C LYS A 71 -37.91 21.23 8.86
N GLU A 72 -38.17 21.27 10.17
CA GLU A 72 -37.21 21.81 11.13
C GLU A 72 -35.98 20.91 11.29
N PHE A 73 -36.15 19.59 11.32
CA PHE A 73 -35.04 18.65 11.31
C PHE A 73 -34.18 18.79 10.03
N ALA A 74 -34.83 18.88 8.87
CA ALA A 74 -34.20 19.09 7.55
C ALA A 74 -33.62 20.49 7.38
N ARG A 75 -34.04 21.49 8.15
CA ARG A 75 -33.46 22.84 8.16
C ARG A 75 -32.13 22.88 8.92
N VAL A 76 -31.99 22.03 9.93
CA VAL A 76 -30.79 21.97 10.79
C VAL A 76 -29.74 21.01 10.19
N LEU A 77 -30.19 19.96 9.48
CA LEU A 77 -29.34 19.02 8.72
C LEU A 77 -28.33 19.67 7.75
N PRO A 78 -28.67 20.66 6.90
CA PRO A 78 -27.73 21.22 5.91
C PRO A 78 -26.63 22.09 6.53
N ARG A 79 -26.69 22.40 7.84
CA ARG A 79 -25.55 23.00 8.56
C ARG A 79 -24.51 21.96 9.00
N LEU A 80 -24.83 20.67 8.93
CA LEU A 80 -23.87 19.57 9.13
C LEU A 80 -23.39 18.98 7.80
N VAL A 81 -24.16 19.09 6.73
CA VAL A 81 -23.71 18.66 5.38
C VAL A 81 -22.58 19.56 4.85
N LYS A 82 -22.45 20.80 5.31
CA LYS A 82 -21.25 21.63 5.01
C LYS A 82 -19.99 21.23 5.80
N LYS A 83 -20.11 20.24 6.68
CA LYS A 83 -19.00 19.56 7.34
C LYS A 83 -19.23 18.05 7.37
N GLU A 84 -19.80 17.48 6.30
CA GLU A 84 -19.14 16.29 5.79
C GLU A 84 -17.78 16.82 5.35
N GLU A 85 -16.78 16.72 6.24
CA GLU A 85 -15.42 16.62 5.77
C GLU A 85 -15.52 15.56 4.67
N LYS A 86 -15.43 15.98 3.40
CA LYS A 86 -15.12 15.06 2.32
C LYS A 86 -13.89 14.36 2.85
N MET A 87 -14.05 13.16 3.41
CA MET A 87 -12.91 12.39 3.88
C MET A 87 -12.09 12.17 2.63
N GLU A 88 -11.03 12.94 2.50
CA GLU A 88 -10.17 12.89 1.33
C GLU A 88 -9.60 11.48 1.24
N ILE A 89 -9.39 11.01 0.02
CA ILE A 89 -8.72 9.73 -0.18
C ILE A 89 -7.33 9.82 0.44
N VAL A 90 -7.07 8.97 1.43
CA VAL A 90 -5.78 8.93 2.12
C VAL A 90 -4.82 8.07 1.31
N THR A 91 -3.63 8.59 1.02
CA THR A 91 -2.61 7.89 0.23
C THR A 91 -1.24 7.88 0.92
N ASN A 92 -0.39 6.92 0.53
CA ASN A 92 1.03 6.89 0.91
C ASN A 92 1.96 7.55 -0.14
N ALA A 93 1.40 8.33 -1.08
CA ALA A 93 2.12 8.90 -2.22
C ALA A 93 3.35 9.75 -1.81
N ALA A 94 3.23 10.53 -0.74
CA ALA A 94 4.34 11.36 -0.24
C ALA A 94 5.56 10.53 0.18
N TYR A 95 5.34 9.39 0.84
CA TYR A 95 6.41 8.47 1.23
C TYR A 95 7.05 7.81 0.01
N LEU A 96 6.24 7.37 -0.95
CA LEU A 96 6.72 6.67 -2.15
C LEU A 96 7.55 7.57 -3.06
N ARG A 97 7.19 8.85 -3.17
CA ARG A 97 7.76 9.76 -4.18
C ARG A 97 9.28 9.89 -4.12
N SER A 98 9.88 9.77 -2.94
CA SER A 98 11.33 9.88 -2.74
C SER A 98 12.09 8.55 -2.87
N GLN A 99 11.40 7.43 -3.03
CA GLN A 99 12.00 6.10 -3.04
C GLN A 99 12.36 5.69 -4.47
N LEU A 100 13.52 5.06 -4.66
CA LEU A 100 13.93 4.53 -5.96
C LEU A 100 12.96 3.45 -6.45
N ALA A 101 12.77 2.39 -5.66
CA ALA A 101 11.99 1.20 -6.00
C ALA A 101 11.12 0.72 -4.82
N PRO A 102 10.13 1.49 -4.34
CA PRO A 102 9.45 1.22 -3.07
C PRO A 102 8.63 -0.07 -3.05
N LEU A 103 8.28 -0.60 -4.22
CA LEU A 103 7.48 -1.81 -4.37
C LEU A 103 8.33 -3.04 -4.70
N TYR A 104 9.64 -2.86 -4.89
CA TYR A 104 10.52 -3.98 -5.25
C TYR A 104 10.92 -4.73 -3.98
N ARG A 105 10.50 -5.99 -3.89
CA ARG A 105 10.96 -6.91 -2.85
C ARG A 105 11.20 -8.28 -3.45
N GLN A 106 12.40 -8.82 -3.32
CA GLN A 106 12.71 -10.19 -3.70
C GLN A 106 13.26 -10.91 -2.48
N TYR A 107 12.62 -12.01 -2.07
CA TYR A 107 13.14 -12.79 -0.95
C TYR A 107 14.29 -13.69 -1.40
N PRO A 108 15.22 -14.05 -0.49
CA PRO A 108 16.31 -14.96 -0.81
C PRO A 108 15.80 -16.24 -1.48
N ARG A 109 16.49 -16.67 -2.54
CA ARG A 109 16.19 -17.87 -3.36
C ARG A 109 14.94 -17.78 -4.26
N GLN A 110 14.24 -16.65 -4.31
CA GLN A 110 13.20 -16.44 -5.32
C GLN A 110 13.82 -15.93 -6.62
N THR A 111 13.28 -16.35 -7.75
CA THR A 111 13.73 -15.92 -9.10
C THR A 111 13.04 -14.65 -9.59
N SER A 112 12.03 -14.17 -8.86
CA SER A 112 11.21 -13.02 -9.26
C SER A 112 10.84 -12.22 -8.02
N PRO A 113 10.62 -10.90 -8.15
CA PRO A 113 10.13 -10.08 -7.06
C PRO A 113 8.72 -10.51 -6.63
N GLN A 114 8.36 -10.15 -5.41
CA GLN A 114 7.01 -10.23 -4.90
C GLN A 114 6.07 -9.38 -5.77
N PRO A 115 4.83 -9.85 -6.01
CA PRO A 115 3.82 -9.04 -6.69
C PRO A 115 3.58 -7.72 -5.96
N ALA A 116 3.34 -6.66 -6.72
CA ALA A 116 2.97 -5.35 -6.18
C ALA A 116 1.55 -4.97 -6.57
N TYR A 117 0.92 -4.13 -5.75
CA TYR A 117 -0.47 -3.72 -5.96
C TYR A 117 -0.73 -2.33 -5.41
N ILE A 118 -1.78 -1.69 -5.93
CA ILE A 118 -2.50 -0.61 -5.27
C ILE A 118 -3.70 -1.23 -4.57
N GLU A 119 -3.76 -1.12 -3.25
CA GLU A 119 -4.92 -1.53 -2.45
C GLU A 119 -5.85 -0.33 -2.25
N LEU A 120 -7.08 -0.49 -2.72
CA LEU A 120 -8.20 0.41 -2.43
C LEU A 120 -9.06 -0.23 -1.35
N ASN A 121 -9.18 0.46 -0.22
CA ASN A 121 -10.18 0.18 0.81
C ASN A 121 -11.29 1.23 0.71
N PRO A 122 -12.44 0.91 0.09
CA PRO A 122 -13.50 1.88 -0.16
C PRO A 122 -14.17 2.37 1.13
N GLY A 123 -14.29 1.50 2.13
CA GLY A 123 -14.94 1.81 3.41
C GLY A 123 -14.15 2.80 4.26
N ASP A 124 -12.82 2.67 4.26
CA ASP A 124 -11.91 3.56 4.99
C ASP A 124 -11.38 4.72 4.11
N ARG A 125 -11.70 4.72 2.81
CA ARG A 125 -11.21 5.68 1.79
C ARG A 125 -9.69 5.78 1.74
N ILE A 126 -9.03 4.63 1.82
CA ILE A 126 -7.58 4.49 1.76
C ILE A 126 -7.18 3.93 0.39
N LEU A 127 -6.21 4.57 -0.26
CA LEU A 127 -5.60 4.12 -1.51
C LEU A 127 -4.08 4.10 -1.34
N GLN A 128 -3.49 2.91 -1.24
CA GLN A 128 -2.07 2.73 -0.93
C GLN A 128 -1.41 1.76 -1.90
N ALA A 129 -0.14 2.00 -2.23
CA ALA A 129 0.64 1.06 -3.02
C ALA A 129 1.67 0.34 -2.15
N GLU A 130 1.71 -0.99 -2.25
CA GLU A 130 2.59 -1.86 -1.48
C GLU A 130 2.96 -3.13 -2.28
N TYR A 131 3.98 -3.84 -1.83
CA TYR A 131 4.26 -5.21 -2.30
C TYR A 131 3.49 -6.24 -1.46
N ASN A 132 3.31 -7.45 -1.97
CA ASN A 132 2.72 -8.55 -1.21
C ASN A 132 3.79 -9.21 -0.32
N PRO A 133 3.74 -9.08 1.01
CA PRO A 133 4.72 -9.73 1.87
C PRO A 133 4.49 -11.23 2.01
N GLU A 134 3.28 -11.71 1.70
CA GLU A 134 2.87 -13.11 1.88
C GLU A 134 3.55 -14.04 0.87
N ILE A 135 4.21 -15.08 1.38
CA ILE A 135 4.78 -16.15 0.56
C ILE A 135 3.69 -17.19 0.28
N GLY A 136 3.23 -17.25 -0.96
CA GLY A 136 2.22 -18.21 -1.44
C GLY A 136 0.97 -17.52 -2.00
N ASN A 137 -0.14 -18.24 -2.03
CA ASN A 137 -1.41 -17.77 -2.63
C ASN A 137 -2.44 -17.35 -1.58
N ALA A 138 -2.00 -16.95 -0.39
CA ALA A 138 -2.90 -16.45 0.65
C ALA A 138 -3.47 -15.09 0.21
N VAL A 139 -4.79 -14.94 0.32
CA VAL A 139 -5.49 -13.69 0.04
C VAL A 139 -6.05 -13.15 1.36
N PRO A 140 -5.77 -11.90 1.74
CA PRO A 140 -6.35 -11.31 2.94
C PRO A 140 -7.88 -11.40 2.92
N SER A 141 -8.48 -11.67 4.08
CA SER A 141 -9.93 -11.85 4.19
C SER A 141 -10.73 -10.66 3.66
N ARG A 142 -10.23 -9.43 3.87
CA ARG A 142 -10.83 -8.20 3.32
C ARG A 142 -10.91 -8.22 1.79
N VAL A 143 -9.86 -8.67 1.12
CA VAL A 143 -9.84 -8.80 -0.34
C VAL A 143 -10.75 -9.94 -0.78
N TRP A 144 -10.67 -11.10 -0.12
CA TRP A 144 -11.51 -12.27 -0.42
C TRP A 144 -13.02 -11.98 -0.25
N LEU A 145 -13.37 -11.12 0.69
CA LEU A 145 -14.76 -10.73 0.98
C LEU A 145 -15.17 -9.42 0.26
N ASN A 146 -14.41 -8.95 -0.73
CA ASN A 146 -14.68 -7.72 -1.50
C ASN A 146 -14.80 -6.44 -0.65
N GLN A 147 -14.19 -6.41 0.53
CA GLN A 147 -14.12 -5.22 1.37
C GLN A 147 -12.97 -4.29 0.97
N SER A 148 -11.92 -4.84 0.35
CA SER A 148 -10.82 -4.11 -0.29
C SER A 148 -10.54 -4.69 -1.67
N TYR A 149 -9.92 -3.92 -2.55
CA TYR A 149 -9.54 -4.35 -3.90
C TYR A 149 -8.05 -4.14 -4.11
N ARG A 150 -7.35 -5.15 -4.67
CA ARG A 150 -5.93 -5.07 -5.01
C ARG A 150 -5.77 -5.01 -6.53
N LEU A 151 -5.28 -3.89 -7.02
CA LEU A 151 -5.03 -3.61 -8.42
C LEU A 151 -3.55 -3.88 -8.70
N SER A 152 -3.25 -4.90 -9.50
CA SER A 152 -1.86 -5.30 -9.78
C SER A 152 -1.11 -4.20 -10.51
N ILE A 153 0.13 -3.93 -10.11
CA ILE A 153 1.07 -3.02 -10.80
C ILE A 153 2.48 -3.64 -10.82
N PRO A 154 3.37 -3.25 -11.75
CA PRO A 154 4.73 -3.77 -11.77
C PRO A 154 5.51 -3.38 -10.50
N ALA A 155 6.19 -4.37 -9.89
CA ALA A 155 7.00 -4.17 -8.69
C ALA A 155 8.24 -3.29 -8.92
N THR A 156 8.65 -3.15 -10.18
CA THR A 156 9.81 -2.35 -10.61
C THR A 156 9.48 -0.89 -10.88
N LEU A 157 8.24 -0.43 -10.64
CA LEU A 157 7.90 0.98 -10.83
C LEU A 157 8.68 1.88 -9.86
N ARG A 158 9.14 3.02 -10.38
CA ARG A 158 9.78 4.07 -9.58
C ARG A 158 8.79 4.71 -8.62
N GLY A 159 9.26 5.07 -7.43
CA GLY A 159 8.39 5.64 -6.41
C GLY A 159 7.66 6.92 -6.81
N ARG A 160 8.31 7.78 -7.62
CA ARG A 160 7.66 8.96 -8.21
C ARG A 160 6.48 8.61 -9.12
N VAL A 161 6.59 7.56 -9.93
CA VAL A 161 5.55 7.14 -10.88
C VAL A 161 4.34 6.65 -10.11
N VAL A 162 4.56 5.80 -9.11
CA VAL A 162 3.49 5.31 -8.23
C VAL A 162 2.83 6.47 -7.49
N ALA A 163 3.62 7.43 -6.98
CA ALA A 163 3.08 8.61 -6.30
C ALA A 163 2.28 9.52 -7.23
N ASP A 164 2.65 9.64 -8.50
CA ASP A 164 1.90 10.40 -9.51
C ASP A 164 0.58 9.69 -9.86
N LEU A 165 0.57 8.36 -9.99
CA LEU A 165 -0.65 7.56 -10.18
C LEU A 165 -1.65 7.75 -9.02
N LEU A 166 -1.17 7.70 -7.77
CA LEU A 166 -2.00 7.89 -6.57
C LEU A 166 -2.54 9.32 -6.42
N ALA A 167 -1.92 10.29 -7.11
CA ALA A 167 -2.33 11.69 -7.12
C ALA A 167 -3.08 12.09 -8.40
N ASP A 168 -3.21 11.18 -9.38
CA ASP A 168 -3.82 11.45 -10.67
C ASP A 168 -5.32 11.76 -10.49
N PRO A 169 -5.80 12.94 -10.92
CA PRO A 169 -7.21 13.31 -10.80
C PRO A 169 -8.20 12.32 -11.44
N ASP A 170 -7.82 11.67 -12.55
CA ASP A 170 -8.67 10.68 -13.20
C ASP A 170 -8.74 9.38 -12.42
N ILE A 171 -7.62 8.94 -11.84
CA ILE A 171 -7.60 7.79 -10.92
C ILE A 171 -8.42 8.10 -9.67
N LEU A 172 -8.21 9.26 -9.05
CA LEU A 172 -8.95 9.67 -7.85
C LEU A 172 -10.46 9.78 -8.10
N ARG A 173 -10.87 10.22 -9.29
CA ARG A 173 -12.29 10.26 -9.68
C ARG A 173 -12.90 8.87 -9.79
N LEU A 174 -12.16 7.90 -10.33
CA LEU A 174 -12.63 6.51 -10.38
C LEU A 174 -12.68 5.89 -8.99
N VAL A 175 -11.66 6.12 -8.16
CA VAL A 175 -11.62 5.70 -6.75
C VAL A 175 -12.82 6.25 -5.98
N GLU A 176 -13.16 7.52 -6.18
CA GLU A 176 -14.34 8.14 -5.57
C GLU A 176 -15.65 7.45 -5.97
N ALA A 177 -15.78 7.05 -7.23
CA ALA A 177 -16.94 6.32 -7.72
C ALA A 177 -17.03 4.90 -7.11
N VAL A 178 -15.89 4.22 -6.92
CA VAL A 178 -15.85 2.94 -6.19
C VAL A 178 -16.25 3.13 -4.73
N CYS A 179 -15.66 4.11 -4.02
CA CYS A 179 -16.01 4.44 -2.63
C CYS A 179 -17.49 4.77 -2.46
N SER A 180 -18.03 5.63 -3.33
CA SER A 180 -19.44 6.04 -3.27
C SER A 180 -20.40 4.89 -3.61
N GLY A 181 -19.94 3.95 -4.44
CA GLY A 181 -20.70 2.79 -4.88
C GLY A 181 -20.54 1.56 -3.99
N HIS A 182 -19.75 1.62 -2.91
CA HIS A 182 -19.45 0.48 -2.04
C HIS A 182 -20.35 0.42 -0.83
N THR A 183 -20.82 -0.78 -0.50
CA THR A 183 -21.47 -1.10 0.76
C THR A 183 -20.89 -2.38 1.34
N THR A 184 -21.02 -2.56 2.65
CA THR A 184 -20.70 -3.83 3.32
C THR A 184 -21.94 -4.36 4.02
N GLU A 185 -22.29 -5.62 3.74
CA GLU A 185 -23.49 -6.25 4.27
C GLU A 185 -23.18 -7.65 4.82
N TRP A 186 -23.95 -8.09 5.81
CA TRP A 186 -23.84 -9.42 6.40
C TRP A 186 -24.55 -10.47 5.53
N ASP A 187 -23.81 -11.44 4.98
CA ASP A 187 -24.35 -12.48 4.09
C ASP A 187 -24.86 -13.74 4.82
N GLY A 188 -24.97 -13.68 6.15
CA GLY A 188 -25.30 -14.81 7.02
C GLY A 188 -24.09 -15.53 7.60
N ARG A 189 -22.88 -15.30 7.06
CA ARG A 189 -21.62 -15.88 7.59
C ARG A 189 -20.51 -14.84 7.76
N ASN A 190 -20.40 -13.89 6.85
CA ASN A 190 -19.35 -12.88 6.84
C ASN A 190 -19.91 -11.50 6.47
N GLN A 191 -19.16 -10.45 6.79
CA GLN A 191 -19.36 -9.12 6.21
C GLN A 191 -18.76 -9.14 4.79
N ARG A 192 -19.58 -8.92 3.77
CA ARG A 192 -19.15 -8.93 2.36
C ARG A 192 -19.36 -7.55 1.76
N GLY A 193 -18.39 -7.10 0.97
CA GLY A 193 -18.52 -5.88 0.20
C GLY A 193 -19.29 -6.08 -1.11
N TYR A 194 -20.09 -5.09 -1.46
CA TYR A 194 -20.88 -5.03 -2.67
C TYR A 194 -20.63 -3.69 -3.37
N LEU A 195 -20.58 -3.72 -4.70
CA LEU A 195 -20.53 -2.52 -5.52
C LEU A 195 -21.84 -2.35 -6.26
N THR A 196 -22.28 -1.10 -6.35
CA THR A 196 -23.24 -0.68 -7.39
C THR A 196 -22.62 -0.87 -8.77
N GLU A 197 -23.45 -0.87 -9.81
CA GLU A 197 -23.00 -0.96 -11.21
C GLU A 197 -21.96 0.12 -11.56
N ALA A 198 -22.20 1.36 -11.15
CA ALA A 198 -21.27 2.46 -11.37
C ALA A 198 -19.91 2.23 -10.67
N GLY A 199 -19.92 1.71 -9.44
CA GLY A 199 -18.70 1.37 -8.70
C GLY A 199 -17.94 0.22 -9.36
N ALA A 200 -18.64 -0.81 -9.84
CA ALA A 200 -18.03 -1.94 -10.55
C ALA A 200 -17.35 -1.51 -11.86
N VAL A 201 -18.02 -0.67 -12.67
CA VAL A 201 -17.46 -0.11 -13.91
C VAL A 201 -16.23 0.76 -13.63
N ALA A 202 -16.25 1.53 -12.54
CA ALA A 202 -15.12 2.34 -12.13
C ALA A 202 -13.91 1.47 -11.73
N LEU A 203 -14.15 0.38 -10.98
CA LEU A 203 -13.10 -0.56 -10.58
C LEU A 203 -12.49 -1.27 -11.79
N GLU A 204 -13.30 -1.78 -12.72
CA GLU A 204 -12.82 -2.40 -13.96
C GLU A 204 -11.99 -1.40 -14.81
N THR A 205 -12.41 -0.14 -14.84
CA THR A 205 -11.68 0.92 -15.54
C THR A 205 -10.34 1.21 -14.86
N LEU A 206 -10.27 1.21 -13.52
CA LEU A 206 -9.02 1.31 -12.77
C LEU A 206 -8.08 0.15 -13.12
N GLU A 207 -8.56 -1.10 -13.07
CA GLU A 207 -7.77 -2.28 -13.42
C GLU A 207 -7.17 -2.18 -14.82
N ARG A 208 -7.97 -1.76 -15.81
CA ARG A 208 -7.52 -1.57 -17.19
C ARG A 208 -6.51 -0.44 -17.35
N ASN A 209 -6.58 0.61 -16.52
CA ASN A 209 -5.65 1.73 -16.58
C ASN A 209 -4.30 1.43 -15.91
N LEU A 210 -4.22 0.32 -15.17
CA LEU A 210 -3.03 -0.09 -14.43
C LEU A 210 -2.36 -1.34 -15.02
N THR A 211 -2.75 -1.74 -16.23
CA THR A 211 -2.12 -2.86 -16.93
C THR A 211 -0.67 -2.54 -17.33
N GLU A 212 0.16 -3.58 -17.41
CA GLU A 212 1.61 -3.46 -17.62
C GLU A 212 1.98 -2.68 -18.89
N ASP A 213 1.17 -2.77 -19.95
CA ASP A 213 1.35 -2.05 -21.23
C ASP A 213 1.18 -0.53 -21.11
N LYS A 214 0.73 -0.02 -19.96
CA LYS A 214 0.60 1.42 -19.69
C LYS A 214 1.88 2.06 -19.17
N PHE A 215 2.85 1.25 -18.77
CA PHE A 215 4.12 1.75 -18.25
C PHE A 215 5.20 1.65 -19.31
N SER A 216 5.99 2.72 -19.43
CA SER A 216 7.16 2.75 -20.30
C SER A 216 8.39 2.26 -19.55
N GLU A 217 9.42 1.80 -20.27
CA GLU A 217 10.70 1.41 -19.67
C GLU A 217 11.30 2.48 -18.73
N ALA A 218 11.06 3.77 -19.01
CA ALA A 218 11.55 4.88 -18.18
C ALA A 218 10.85 4.99 -16.81
N ASP A 219 9.67 4.38 -16.68
CA ASP A 219 8.89 4.34 -15.45
C ASP A 219 9.41 3.28 -14.47
N HIS A 220 10.20 2.33 -14.97
CA HIS A 220 10.80 1.26 -14.19
C HIS A 220 12.18 1.65 -13.65
N VAL A 221 12.56 1.02 -12.53
CA VAL A 221 13.95 0.94 -12.09
C VAL A 221 14.65 -0.18 -12.83
N TRP A 222 15.91 0.03 -13.15
CA TRP A 222 16.71 -1.03 -13.73
C TRP A 222 17.26 -1.89 -12.61
N VAL A 223 16.87 -3.16 -12.57
CA VAL A 223 17.26 -4.10 -11.52
C VAL A 223 18.45 -4.92 -12.02
N GLN A 224 19.53 -4.96 -11.25
CA GLN A 224 20.77 -5.67 -11.60
C GLN A 224 21.31 -6.46 -10.42
N ASP A 225 21.87 -7.63 -10.67
CA ASP A 225 22.66 -8.35 -9.67
C ASP A 225 23.99 -7.62 -9.46
N VAL A 226 24.48 -7.59 -8.21
CA VAL A 226 25.76 -6.92 -7.88
C VAL A 226 26.91 -7.49 -8.72
N SER A 227 26.92 -8.81 -8.98
CA SER A 227 27.97 -9.48 -9.74
C SER A 227 27.98 -9.11 -11.23
N ASP A 228 26.82 -8.84 -11.81
CA ASP A 228 26.68 -8.38 -13.19
C ASP A 228 27.05 -6.90 -13.32
N TRP A 229 26.73 -6.11 -12.29
CA TRP A 229 27.05 -4.69 -12.23
C TRP A 229 28.55 -4.42 -12.05
N LEU A 230 29.20 -5.22 -11.21
CA LEU A 230 30.62 -5.10 -10.86
C LEU A 230 31.41 -6.35 -11.27
N PRO A 231 31.67 -6.56 -12.57
CA PRO A 231 32.38 -7.76 -13.03
C PRO A 231 33.81 -7.86 -12.48
N THR A 232 34.39 -6.72 -12.11
CA THR A 232 35.68 -6.62 -11.42
C THR A 232 35.62 -5.53 -10.38
N TRP A 233 36.19 -5.79 -9.21
CA TRP A 233 36.29 -4.81 -8.12
C TRP A 233 37.68 -4.85 -7.48
N GLU A 234 38.16 -3.69 -7.05
CA GLU A 234 39.34 -3.52 -6.20
C GLU A 234 38.99 -2.55 -5.07
N LEU A 235 39.35 -2.89 -3.83
CA LEU A 235 39.09 -2.03 -2.68
C LEU A 235 39.87 -0.70 -2.80
N THR A 236 39.14 0.42 -2.76
CA THR A 236 39.77 1.74 -2.66
C THR A 236 40.67 1.83 -1.42
N PRO A 237 41.97 2.17 -1.56
CA PRO A 237 42.88 2.25 -0.41
C PRO A 237 42.36 3.15 0.71
N GLY A 238 42.37 2.63 1.94
CA GLY A 238 41.97 3.38 3.13
C GLY A 238 40.47 3.38 3.43
N LYS A 239 39.63 2.68 2.64
CA LYS A 239 38.22 2.48 2.94
C LYS A 239 37.94 1.10 3.53
N THR A 240 36.85 1.00 4.29
CA THR A 240 36.27 -0.29 4.69
C THR A 240 35.34 -0.83 3.60
N LEU A 241 34.96 -2.11 3.68
CA LEU A 241 34.03 -2.72 2.73
C LEU A 241 32.65 -2.04 2.78
N GLU A 242 32.21 -1.64 3.97
CA GLU A 242 30.92 -0.96 4.18
C GLU A 242 30.90 0.41 3.51
N GLN A 243 31.99 1.18 3.65
CA GLN A 243 32.12 2.48 2.99
C GLN A 243 32.14 2.37 1.46
N GLU A 244 32.74 1.29 0.94
CA GLU A 244 32.76 1.03 -0.49
C GLU A 244 31.38 0.58 -0.99
N ALA A 245 30.71 -0.30 -0.25
CA ALA A 245 29.34 -0.72 -0.54
C ALA A 245 28.38 0.47 -0.59
N GLU A 246 28.40 1.35 0.41
CA GLU A 246 27.58 2.57 0.41
C GLU A 246 27.83 3.46 -0.81
N MET A 247 29.08 3.54 -1.28
CA MET A 247 29.39 4.31 -2.49
C MET A 247 28.86 3.64 -3.75
N ILE A 248 29.03 2.33 -3.88
CA ILE A 248 28.51 1.54 -5.01
C ILE A 248 26.98 1.68 -5.08
N GLU A 249 26.29 1.56 -3.94
CA GLU A 249 24.84 1.68 -3.87
C GLU A 249 24.37 3.09 -4.26
N ARG A 250 25.04 4.14 -3.75
CA ARG A 250 24.72 5.53 -4.13
C ARG A 250 24.96 5.79 -5.61
N ASP A 251 26.06 5.27 -6.17
CA ASP A 251 26.38 5.44 -7.59
C ASP A 251 25.32 4.76 -8.45
N ALA A 252 24.93 3.52 -8.11
CA ALA A 252 23.84 2.80 -8.77
C ALA A 252 22.50 3.56 -8.66
N GLU A 253 22.13 4.01 -7.47
CA GLU A 253 20.90 4.78 -7.25
C GLU A 253 20.88 6.09 -8.05
N SER A 254 22.02 6.79 -8.16
CA SER A 254 22.13 8.07 -8.87
C SER A 254 21.78 7.99 -10.36
N ILE A 255 21.98 6.82 -10.97
CA ILE A 255 21.61 6.53 -12.36
C ILE A 255 20.33 5.68 -12.47
N GLY A 256 19.68 5.41 -11.34
CA GLY A 256 18.40 4.71 -11.26
C GLY A 256 18.49 3.19 -11.39
N VAL A 257 19.61 2.61 -10.96
CA VAL A 257 19.80 1.15 -10.83
C VAL A 257 19.55 0.71 -9.40
N LEU A 258 18.76 -0.35 -9.24
CA LEU A 258 18.60 -1.07 -7.99
C LEU A 258 19.47 -2.32 -8.02
N LEU A 259 20.41 -2.42 -7.08
CA LEU A 259 21.24 -3.62 -6.93
C LEU A 259 20.51 -4.67 -6.09
N VAL A 260 20.54 -5.91 -6.58
CA VAL A 260 20.00 -7.09 -5.89
C VAL A 260 21.15 -7.89 -5.29
N GLY A 261 21.04 -8.18 -3.99
CA GLY A 261 22.06 -8.87 -3.22
C GLY A 261 22.60 -7.98 -2.10
N ASP A 262 23.37 -8.57 -1.19
CA ASP A 262 24.11 -7.83 -0.18
C ASP A 262 25.45 -7.42 -0.79
N VAL A 263 25.63 -6.12 -1.04
CA VAL A 263 26.86 -5.59 -1.65
C VAL A 263 28.06 -5.87 -0.75
N VAL A 264 27.91 -5.80 0.58
CA VAL A 264 29.02 -6.05 1.51
C VAL A 264 29.41 -7.53 1.48
N GLU A 265 28.45 -8.44 1.51
CA GLU A 265 28.69 -9.89 1.38
C GLU A 265 29.41 -10.20 0.06
N TRP A 266 28.94 -9.61 -1.04
CA TRP A 266 29.58 -9.77 -2.35
C TRP A 266 31.04 -9.28 -2.36
N LEU A 267 31.31 -8.12 -1.76
CA LEU A 267 32.67 -7.57 -1.66
C LEU A 267 33.59 -8.45 -0.80
N GLN A 268 33.07 -9.05 0.27
CA GLN A 268 33.82 -9.99 1.11
C GLN A 268 34.23 -11.24 0.31
N ASP A 269 33.29 -11.81 -0.44
CA ASP A 269 33.57 -12.97 -1.30
C ASP A 269 34.58 -12.61 -2.40
N ALA A 270 34.45 -11.43 -3.01
CA ALA A 270 35.40 -10.92 -4.01
C ALA A 270 36.82 -10.76 -3.43
N GLU A 271 36.96 -10.24 -2.20
CA GLU A 271 38.25 -10.10 -1.53
C GLU A 271 38.90 -11.46 -1.23
N ILE A 272 38.10 -12.43 -0.76
CA ILE A 272 38.56 -13.79 -0.48
C ILE A 272 39.09 -14.45 -1.78
N GLU A 273 38.35 -14.32 -2.88
CA GLU A 273 38.75 -14.87 -4.17
C GLU A 273 40.01 -14.19 -4.73
N ASP A 274 40.15 -12.87 -4.59
CA ASP A 274 41.37 -12.16 -4.98
C ASP A 274 42.58 -12.61 -4.14
N ARG A 275 42.44 -12.76 -2.82
CA ARG A 275 43.49 -13.29 -1.94
C ARG A 275 43.91 -14.71 -2.33
N LYS A 276 42.95 -15.59 -2.63
CA LYS A 276 43.24 -16.95 -3.15
C LYS A 276 44.03 -16.90 -4.45
N ARG A 277 43.62 -16.04 -5.40
CA ARG A 277 44.33 -15.86 -6.68
C ARG A 277 45.75 -15.34 -6.48
N LYS A 278 45.95 -14.34 -5.62
CA LYS A 278 47.27 -13.79 -5.28
C LYS A 278 48.17 -14.82 -4.61
N LEU A 279 47.65 -15.58 -3.65
CA LEU A 279 48.39 -16.67 -3.00
C LEU A 279 48.77 -17.76 -4.00
N ALA A 280 47.85 -18.20 -4.85
CA ALA A 280 48.12 -19.20 -5.88
C ALA A 280 49.20 -18.73 -6.87
N ARG A 281 49.18 -17.44 -7.28
CA ARG A 281 50.24 -16.85 -8.10
C ARG A 281 51.57 -16.82 -7.36
N SER A 282 51.60 -16.37 -6.10
CA SER A 282 52.84 -16.34 -5.29
C SER A 282 53.45 -17.73 -5.10
N ILE A 283 52.63 -18.75 -4.81
CA ILE A 283 53.08 -20.14 -4.71
C ILE A 283 53.64 -20.61 -6.06
N LYS A 284 52.95 -20.32 -7.16
CA LYS A 284 53.41 -20.68 -8.51
C LYS A 284 54.75 -20.03 -8.85
N ASP A 285 54.92 -18.75 -8.55
CA ASP A 285 56.14 -18.00 -8.81
C ASP A 285 57.30 -18.51 -7.96
N HIS A 286 57.07 -18.79 -6.67
CA HIS A 286 58.07 -19.37 -5.78
C HIS A 286 58.48 -20.79 -6.23
N LEU A 287 57.52 -21.63 -6.64
CA LEU A 287 57.81 -22.96 -7.19
C LEU A 287 58.64 -22.85 -8.48
N LYS A 288 58.34 -21.88 -9.34
CA LYS A 288 59.10 -21.61 -10.56
C LYS A 288 60.52 -21.11 -10.26
N GLU A 289 60.70 -20.31 -9.22
CA GLU A 289 62.01 -19.85 -8.76
C GLU A 289 62.86 -21.01 -8.22
N VAL A 290 62.30 -21.82 -7.31
CA VAL A 290 63.03 -22.91 -6.65
C VAL A 290 63.32 -24.08 -7.60
N TRP A 291 62.40 -24.40 -8.51
CA TRP A 291 62.50 -25.60 -9.38
C TRP A 291 62.85 -25.27 -10.84
N GLY A 292 62.90 -23.98 -11.21
CA GLY A 292 63.10 -23.53 -12.59
C GLY A 292 62.05 -24.07 -13.55
N ASN A 293 62.45 -24.32 -14.81
CA ASN A 293 61.58 -24.92 -15.82
C ASN A 293 61.24 -26.41 -15.57
N LYS A 294 61.80 -27.06 -14.52
CA LYS A 294 61.49 -28.46 -14.19
C LYS A 294 60.06 -28.65 -13.68
N LEU A 295 59.37 -27.56 -13.29
CA LEU A 295 57.96 -27.61 -12.89
C LEU A 295 57.03 -28.03 -14.04
N ASN A 296 57.35 -27.64 -15.28
CA ASN A 296 56.58 -28.04 -16.47
C ASN A 296 56.70 -29.56 -16.73
N PHE A 297 57.83 -30.17 -16.35
CA PHE A 297 58.05 -31.62 -16.47
C PHE A 297 57.19 -32.41 -15.46
N PHE A 298 56.98 -31.88 -14.25
CA PHE A 298 56.07 -32.51 -13.27
C PHE A 298 54.60 -32.45 -13.71
N HIS A 299 54.16 -31.33 -14.28
CA HIS A 299 52.79 -31.19 -14.79
C HIS A 299 52.49 -32.16 -15.95
N SER A 300 53.42 -32.32 -16.90
CA SER A 300 53.25 -33.27 -18.02
C SER A 300 53.36 -34.74 -17.59
N VAL A 301 54.22 -35.07 -16.63
CA VAL A 301 54.43 -36.48 -16.22
C VAL A 301 53.37 -36.98 -15.25
N PHE A 302 52.83 -36.13 -14.37
CA PHE A 302 51.92 -36.56 -13.31
C PHE A 302 50.45 -36.19 -13.53
N LEU A 303 50.11 -35.10 -14.24
CA LEU A 303 48.72 -34.69 -14.43
C LEU A 303 48.11 -35.10 -15.78
N GLU A 304 48.91 -35.50 -16.79
CA GLU A 304 48.37 -36.10 -18.02
C GLU A 304 47.96 -37.58 -17.84
N LYS A 305 48.46 -38.27 -16.80
CA LYS A 305 48.13 -39.69 -16.56
C LYS A 305 46.69 -39.97 -16.12
N ASP A 306 45.91 -38.94 -15.79
CA ASP A 306 44.51 -39.09 -15.36
C ASP A 306 43.48 -38.60 -16.39
N LYS A 307 43.89 -38.16 -17.58
CA LYS A 307 42.92 -37.81 -18.65
C LYS A 307 42.26 -39.02 -19.32
N ASP A 308 42.82 -40.23 -19.16
CA ASP A 308 42.30 -41.46 -19.76
C ASP A 308 41.51 -42.36 -18.79
N LYS A 309 41.19 -41.89 -17.57
CA LYS A 309 40.30 -42.62 -16.67
C LYS A 309 38.88 -42.04 -16.74
N PRO A 310 37.90 -42.81 -17.26
CA PRO A 310 36.51 -42.37 -17.27
C PRO A 310 36.03 -42.21 -15.83
N PHE A 311 35.77 -40.96 -15.44
CA PHE A 311 35.21 -40.61 -14.14
C PHE A 311 33.70 -40.88 -14.18
N PHE A 312 33.31 -42.08 -13.73
CA PHE A 312 31.97 -42.53 -13.31
C PHE A 312 30.73 -41.96 -14.02
N ASP A 313 30.09 -42.83 -14.81
CA ASP A 313 28.62 -42.92 -14.93
C ASP A 313 28.03 -43.18 -13.53
N ARG A 314 27.35 -42.19 -12.94
CA ARG A 314 26.24 -42.36 -11.98
C ARG A 314 25.37 -41.11 -11.93
#